data_AF-A0AAP3A5M8-F1
#
_entry.id   AF-A0AAP3A5M8-F1
#
_cell.length_a   1.000
_cell.length_b   1.000
_cell.length_c   1.000
_cell.angle_alpha   90.00
_cell.angle_beta   90.00
_cell.angle_gamma   90.00
#
_symmetry.space_group_name_H-M   'P 1'
#
loop_
_entity.id
_entity.type
_entity.pdbx_description
1 polymer ?
#
loop_
_entity_poly.entity_id
_entity_poly.type
_entity_poly.pdbx_seq_one_letter_code
_entity_poly.pdbx_strand_id
1 'polypeptide(L)' 'QMADPTSAVNINMGTLVGSYASVARMLDEVASVPGTDGVLLTFDDFLAGIDAFGERIQPLIRCRNHIASVTREVA' A
#
# COMPACT_ATOMS: atom_id res chain seq x y z
N GLN A 1 -1.38 13.67 25.91
CA GLN A 1 -1.79 14.71 24.93
C GLN A 1 -0.79 14.70 23.78
N MET A 2 -1.19 14.99 22.55
CA MET A 2 -0.41 14.95 21.29
C MET A 2 0.76 15.97 21.22
N ALA A 3 1.62 15.98 22.25
CA ALA A 3 2.77 16.88 22.40
C ALA A 3 4.06 16.13 22.75
N ASP A 4 4.08 14.81 22.59
CA ASP A 4 5.32 14.04 22.57
C ASP A 4 5.95 14.17 21.18
N PRO A 5 7.16 14.76 21.04
CA PRO A 5 7.83 14.91 19.75
C PRO A 5 8.17 13.57 19.09
N THR A 6 8.18 12.46 19.84
CA THR A 6 8.31 11.09 19.29
C THR A 6 6.99 10.52 18.77
N SER A 7 5.85 11.17 19.06
CA SER A 7 4.50 10.79 18.63
C SER A 7 3.89 11.84 17.71
N ALA A 8 4.71 12.49 16.86
CA ALA A 8 4.20 13.37 15.82
C ALA A 8 3.37 12.56 14.81
N VAL A 9 2.06 12.48 15.06
CA VAL A 9 1.12 11.83 14.15
C VAL A 9 0.72 12.87 13.11
N ASN A 10 1.09 12.67 11.85
CA ASN A 10 0.64 13.53 10.77
C ASN A 10 -0.87 13.33 10.56
N ILE A 11 -1.65 14.33 10.95
CA ILE A 11 -3.12 14.36 10.83
C ILE A 11 -3.58 14.63 9.38
N ASN A 12 -2.66 14.99 8.48
CA ASN A 12 -2.89 15.06 7.04
C ASN A 12 -2.42 13.75 6.41
N MET A 13 -3.30 12.75 6.44
CA MET A 13 -3.00 11.41 5.93
C MET A 13 -2.41 11.49 4.51
N GLY A 14 -1.24 10.89 4.32
CA GLY A 14 -0.63 10.77 3.00
C GLY A 14 -1.60 10.01 2.09
N THR A 15 -2.19 10.70 1.11
CA THR A 15 -3.23 10.13 0.25
C THR A 15 -2.66 9.85 -1.13
N LEU A 16 -2.73 8.60 -1.57
CA LEU A 16 -2.33 8.19 -2.91
C LEU A 16 -3.56 8.21 -3.82
N VAL A 17 -3.60 9.12 -4.79
CA VAL A 17 -4.73 9.29 -5.70
C VAL A 17 -4.26 9.12 -7.14
N GLY A 18 -4.91 8.22 -7.88
CA GLY A 18 -4.61 7.98 -9.29
C GLY A 18 -5.27 6.71 -9.82
N SER A 19 -4.90 6.31 -11.03
CA SER A 19 -5.29 5.01 -11.56
C SER A 19 -4.65 3.87 -10.75
N TYR A 20 -5.16 2.64 -10.89
CA TYR A 20 -4.59 1.46 -10.23
C TYR A 20 -3.09 1.29 -10.49
N ALA A 21 -2.65 1.50 -11.73
CA ALA A 21 -1.23 1.44 -12.10
C ALA A 21 -0.41 2.57 -11.47
N SER A 22 -0.97 3.78 -11.38
CA SER A 22 -0.30 4.90 -10.71
C SER A 22 -0.13 4.64 -9.22
N VAL A 23 -1.16 4.12 -8.55
CA VAL A 23 -1.09 3.75 -7.13
C VAL A 23 -0.09 2.62 -6.90
N ALA A 24 -0.05 1.60 -7.76
CA ALA A 24 0.94 0.54 -7.67
C ALA A 24 2.39 1.07 -7.75
N ARG A 25 2.66 1.98 -8.71
CA ARG A 25 3.97 2.64 -8.82
C ARG A 25 4.31 3.48 -7.58
N MET A 26 3.36 4.24 -7.05
CA MET A 26 3.59 5.02 -5.83
C MET A 26 3.90 4.14 -4.62
N LEU A 27 3.27 2.96 -4.51
CA LEU A 27 3.58 2.00 -3.46
C LEU A 27 4.98 1.37 -3.61
N ASP A 28 5.43 1.11 -4.84
CA ASP A 28 6.82 0.69 -5.09
C ASP A 28 7.83 1.79 -4.72
N GLU A 29 7.49 3.07 -4.94
CA GLU A 29 8.32 4.20 -4.49
C GLU A 29 8.38 4.28 -2.97
N VAL A 30 7.26 4.08 -2.27
CA VAL A 30 7.23 4.01 -0.79
C VAL A 30 8.12 2.87 -0.29
N ALA A 31 8.06 1.69 -0.90
CA ALA A 31 8.89 0.55 -0.54
C ALA A 31 10.41 0.78 -0.75
N SER A 32 10.79 1.78 -1.55
CA SER A 32 12.20 2.15 -1.77
C SER A 32 12.78 3.05 -0.67
N VAL A 33 11.94 3.61 0.22
CA VAL A 33 12.37 4.52 1.28
C VAL A 33 13.09 3.73 2.40
N PRO A 34 14.35 4.08 2.75
CA PRO A 34 15.10 3.39 3.80
C PRO A 34 14.34 3.34 5.13
N GLY A 35 14.26 2.16 5.73
CA GLY A 35 13.54 1.93 6.99
C GLY A 35 12.03 1.71 6.84
N THR A 36 11.51 1.61 5.61
CA THR A 36 10.10 1.28 5.35
C THR A 36 9.93 -0.22 5.16
N ASP A 37 9.31 -0.89 6.14
CA ASP A 37 9.04 -2.33 6.08
C ASP A 37 7.62 -2.66 5.59
N GLY A 38 6.72 -1.67 5.59
CA GLY A 38 5.34 -1.88 5.19
C GLY A 38 4.50 -0.61 5.25
N VAL A 39 3.25 -0.74 4.80
CA VAL A 39 2.26 0.33 4.82
C VAL A 39 0.97 -0.17 5.46
N LEU A 40 0.33 0.70 6.26
CA LEU A 40 -1.04 0.52 6.70
C LEU A 40 -1.94 1.31 5.76
N LEU A 41 -2.89 0.64 5.10
CA LEU A 41 -3.76 1.24 4.10
C LEU A 41 -5.17 1.44 4.66
N THR A 42 -5.74 2.60 4.35
CA THR A 42 -7.17 2.89 4.47
C THR A 42 -7.70 3.22 3.08
N PHE A 43 -8.97 2.90 2.84
CA PHE A 43 -9.65 3.21 1.59
C PHE A 43 -10.87 4.07 1.88
N ASP A 44 -11.27 4.87 0.90
CA ASP A 44 -12.50 5.66 0.91
C ASP A 44 -13.75 4.78 0.93
N ASP A 45 -13.75 3.70 0.14
CA ASP A 45 -14.63 2.54 0.30
C ASP A 45 -13.79 1.31 0.63
N PHE A 46 -13.95 0.77 1.83
CA PHE A 46 -13.10 -0.31 2.30
C PHE A 46 -13.32 -1.63 1.55
N LEU A 47 -14.56 -1.99 1.25
CA LEU A 47 -14.87 -3.28 0.62
C LEU A 47 -14.45 -3.26 -0.85
N ALA A 48 -14.91 -2.24 -1.60
CA ALA A 48 -14.54 -2.09 -2.99
C ALA A 48 -13.03 -1.82 -3.16
N GLY A 49 -12.44 -1.08 -2.21
CA GLY A 49 -11.01 -0.77 -2.18
C GLY A 49 -10.14 -2.01 -2.00
N ILE A 50 -10.51 -2.95 -1.12
CA ILE A 50 -9.79 -4.21 -0.95
C ILE A 50 -9.83 -5.07 -2.22
N ASP A 51 -11.01 -5.21 -2.83
CA ASP A 51 -11.17 -6.01 -4.05
C ASP A 51 -10.32 -5.41 -5.18
N ALA A 52 -10.44 -4.11 -5.43
CA ALA A 52 -9.64 -3.41 -6.43
C ALA A 52 -8.14 -3.49 -6.12
N PHE A 53 -7.75 -3.41 -4.85
CA PHE A 53 -6.36 -3.55 -4.45
C PHE A 53 -5.82 -4.93 -4.77
N GLY A 54 -6.53 -6.00 -4.40
CA GLY A 54 -6.11 -7.38 -4.64
C GLY A 54 -6.07 -7.75 -6.12
N GLU A 55 -7.06 -7.31 -6.90
CA GLU A 55 -7.23 -7.74 -8.30
C GLU A 55 -6.52 -6.84 -9.31
N ARG A 56 -6.38 -5.53 -9.01
CA ARG A 56 -5.97 -4.53 -10.01
C ARG A 56 -4.70 -3.78 -9.65
N ILE A 57 -4.41 -3.59 -8.37
CA ILE A 57 -3.24 -2.83 -7.91
C ILE A 57 -2.09 -3.79 -7.56
N GLN A 58 -2.30 -4.70 -6.62
CA GLN A 58 -1.29 -5.61 -6.08
C GLN A 58 -0.54 -6.43 -7.15
N PRO A 59 -1.20 -6.93 -8.22
CA PRO A 59 -0.49 -7.66 -9.28
C PRO A 59 0.52 -6.81 -10.07
N LEU A 60 0.42 -5.48 -9.98
CA LEU A 60 1.30 -4.53 -10.65
C LEU A 60 2.43 -4.02 -9.74
N ILE A 61 2.40 -4.32 -8.44
CA ILE A 61 3.38 -3.86 -7.45
C ILE A 61 4.60 -4.79 -7.45
N ARG A 62 5.77 -4.27 -7.79
CA ARG A 62 7.01 -5.06 -7.89
C ARG A 62 7.44 -5.63 -6.54
N CYS A 63 7.33 -4.86 -5.46
CA CYS A 63 7.70 -5.31 -4.12
C CYS A 63 6.81 -6.46 -3.58
N ARG A 64 5.68 -6.74 -4.25
CA ARG A 64 4.74 -7.81 -3.91
C ARG A 64 4.81 -9.02 -4.84
N ASN A 65 5.73 -9.04 -5.81
CA ASN A 65 5.88 -10.17 -6.76
C ASN A 65 6.10 -11.53 -6.09
N HIS A 66 6.63 -11.55 -4.86
CA HIS A 66 6.80 -12.78 -4.07
C HIS A 66 5.48 -13.51 -3.75
N ILE A 67 4.33 -12.81 -3.81
CA ILE A 67 3.02 -13.41 -3.54
C ILE A 67 2.45 -14.13 -4.76
N ALA A 68 2.74 -13.66 -5.97
CA ALA A 68 2.29 -14.33 -7.19
C ALA A 68 2.86 -15.76 -7.32
N SER A 69 4.01 -16.04 -6.68
CA SER A 69 4.54 -17.42 -6.63
C SER A 69 3.73 -18.31 -5.67
N VAL A 70 3.16 -17.76 -4.60
CA VAL A 70 2.44 -18.52 -3.56
C VAL A 70 1.09 -19.01 -4.10
N THR A 71 0.36 -18.20 -4.84
CA THR A 71 -0.96 -18.59 -5.40
C THR A 71 -0.86 -19.74 -6.43
N ARG A 72 0.32 -19.97 -7.03
CA ARG A 72 0.55 -21.07 -7.97
C ARG A 72 0.80 -22.43 -7.31
N GLU A 73 1.34 -22.47 -6.10
CA GLU A 73 1.64 -23.73 -5.40
C GLU A 73 0.40 -24.37 -4.75
N VAL A 74 -0.67 -23.61 -4.55
CA VAL A 74 -1.91 -24.07 -3.92
C VAL A 74 -2.97 -24.56 -4.93
N ALA A 75 -2.68 -24.51 -6.23
CA ALA A 75 -3.58 -24.87 -7.33
C ALA A 75 -3.23 -26.22 -7.96
#